data_AF-A0A200I1G3-F1
#
_entry.id   AF-A0A200I1G3-F1
#
_cell.length_a   1.000
_cell.length_b   1.000
_cell.length_c   1.000
_cell.angle_alpha   90.00
_cell.angle_beta   90.00
_cell.angle_gamma   90.00
#
_symmetry.space_group_name_H-M   'P 1'
#
loop_
_entity.id
_entity.type
_entity.pdbx_description
1 polymer ?
#
loop_
_entity_poly.entity_id
_entity_poly.type
_entity_poly.pdbx_seq_one_letter_code
_entity_poly.pdbx_strand_id
1 'polypeptide(L)'
;MAEQKMKQNVKDAKVKTYMYWMMGLLVVLIGIAVLLPIVPADAPIWLGKVVTVTLMLLTEVILVMAYKLAKYYYQGIFDENAPLFVPKAIGIGFTINPYHRLGKYIWFGLMLAIFLMMLPALF
;
A
#
# COMPACT_ATOMS: atom_id res chain seq x y z
N MET A 1 -25.14 -10.61 3.27
CA MET A 1 -25.28 -9.14 3.28
C MET A 1 -23.92 -8.42 3.20
N ALA A 2 -22.95 -8.74 4.08
CA ALA A 2 -21.60 -8.13 4.05
C ALA A 2 -20.90 -8.28 2.68
N GLU A 3 -20.85 -9.50 2.13
CA GLU A 3 -20.18 -9.79 0.85
C GLU A 3 -20.75 -9.00 -0.33
N GLN A 4 -22.08 -8.87 -0.42
CA GLN A 4 -22.74 -8.11 -1.49
C GLN A 4 -22.39 -6.62 -1.42
N LYS A 5 -22.35 -6.06 -0.20
CA LYS A 5 -21.96 -4.66 0.02
C LYS A 5 -20.48 -4.42 -0.28
N MET A 6 -19.61 -5.38 0.04
CA MET A 6 -18.19 -5.28 -0.38
C MET A 6 -18.06 -5.27 -1.91
N LYS A 7 -18.77 -6.18 -2.60
CA LYS A 7 -18.79 -6.23 -4.08
C LYS A 7 -19.34 -4.94 -4.68
N GLN A 8 -20.28 -4.28 -4.01
CA GLN A 8 -20.77 -2.96 -4.40
C GLN A 8 -19.70 -1.88 -4.22
N ASN A 9 -19.05 -1.81 -3.05
CA ASN A 9 -17.98 -0.85 -2.77
C ASN A 9 -16.80 -1.00 -3.75
N VAL A 10 -16.44 -2.24 -4.12
CA VAL A 10 -15.38 -2.50 -5.12
C VAL A 10 -15.74 -1.93 -6.50
N LYS A 11 -17.03 -1.88 -6.85
CA LYS A 11 -17.51 -1.36 -8.14
C LYS A 11 -17.63 0.17 -8.17
N ASP A 12 -17.53 0.83 -7.01
CA ASP A 12 -17.60 2.29 -6.89
C ASP A 12 -16.55 2.98 -7.77
N ALA A 13 -16.95 4.05 -8.45
CA ALA A 13 -16.09 4.75 -9.41
C ALA A 13 -14.85 5.35 -8.73
N LYS A 14 -14.99 5.90 -7.51
CA LYS A 14 -13.87 6.44 -6.75
C LYS A 14 -12.90 5.32 -6.36
N VAL A 15 -13.42 4.18 -5.93
CA VAL A 15 -12.60 3.00 -5.60
C VAL A 15 -11.82 2.50 -6.81
N LYS A 16 -12.47 2.39 -7.98
CA LYS A 16 -11.79 2.06 -9.24
C LYS A 16 -10.69 3.05 -9.59
N THR A 17 -10.94 4.34 -9.46
CA THR A 17 -9.93 5.38 -9.68
C THR A 17 -8.73 5.17 -8.75
N TYR A 18 -8.96 4.94 -7.45
CA TYR A 18 -7.88 4.64 -6.50
C TYR A 18 -7.11 3.37 -6.86
N MET A 19 -7.79 2.33 -7.35
CA MET A 19 -7.14 1.11 -7.84
C MET A 19 -6.24 1.40 -9.03
N TYR A 20 -6.68 2.20 -10.01
CA TYR A 20 -5.86 2.58 -11.15
C TYR A 20 -4.64 3.41 -10.75
N TRP A 21 -4.80 4.36 -9.82
CA TRP A 21 -3.67 5.10 -9.25
C TRP A 21 -2.68 4.16 -8.57
N MET A 22 -3.16 3.23 -7.74
CA MET A 22 -2.31 2.25 -7.05
C MET A 22 -1.58 1.34 -8.04
N MET A 23 -2.26 0.87 -9.09
CA MET A 23 -1.63 0.10 -10.18
C MET A 23 -0.56 0.92 -10.90
N GLY A 24 -0.83 2.19 -11.22
CA GLY A 24 0.14 3.08 -11.84
C GLY A 24 1.39 3.26 -10.97
N LEU A 25 1.22 3.50 -9.67
CA LEU A 25 2.35 3.62 -8.73
C LEU A 25 3.16 2.32 -8.63
N LEU A 26 2.52 1.16 -8.64
CA LEU A 26 3.20 -0.14 -8.64
C LEU A 26 3.99 -0.37 -9.94
N VAL A 27 3.43 0.01 -11.09
CA VAL A 27 4.14 -0.04 -12.38
C VAL A 27 5.37 0.86 -12.38
N VAL A 28 5.27 2.08 -11.83
CA VAL A 28 6.42 2.98 -11.67
C VAL A 28 7.48 2.37 -10.75
N LEU A 29 7.07 1.80 -9.61
CA LEU A 29 7.99 1.14 -8.67
C LEU A 29 8.76 0.01 -9.34
N ILE A 30 8.05 -0.87 -10.06
CA ILE A 30 8.65 -1.98 -10.82
C ILE A 30 9.55 -1.44 -11.92
N GLY A 31 9.11 -0.41 -12.64
CA GLY A 31 9.88 0.23 -13.70
C GLY A 31 11.24 0.74 -13.19
N ILE A 32 11.26 1.44 -12.06
CA ILE A 32 12.52 1.88 -11.44
C ILE A 32 13.42 0.69 -11.12
N ALA A 33 12.87 -0.37 -10.49
CA ALA A 33 13.63 -1.55 -10.13
C ALA A 33 14.21 -2.29 -11.35
N VAL A 34 13.47 -2.35 -12.46
CA VAL A 34 13.91 -2.98 -13.72
C VAL A 34 14.97 -2.14 -14.44
N LEU A 35 14.93 -0.81 -14.31
CA LEU A 35 15.89 0.09 -14.95
C LEU A 35 17.19 0.27 -14.16
N LEU A 36 17.20 -0.02 -12.86
CA LEU A 36 18.38 0.10 -11.99
C LEU A 36 19.65 -0.58 -12.54
N PRO A 37 19.60 -1.80 -13.11
CA PRO A 37 20.79 -2.47 -13.67
C PRO A 37 21.39 -1.77 -14.89
N ILE A 38 20.68 -0.83 -15.51
CA ILE A 38 21.15 -0.08 -16.70
C ILE A 38 21.99 1.13 -16.27
N VAL A 39 21.94 1.52 -15.00
CA VAL A 39 22.70 2.66 -14.48
C VAL A 39 24.21 2.34 -14.57
N PRO A 40 25.02 3.22 -15.20
CA PRO A 40 26.46 3.02 -15.31
C PRO A 40 27.14 2.85 -13.95
N ALA A 41 28.18 2.02 -13.89
CA ALA A 41 28.91 1.77 -12.64
C ALA A 41 29.67 3.02 -12.12
N ASP A 42 29.99 3.95 -13.01
CA ASP A 42 30.60 5.25 -12.72
C ASP A 42 29.56 6.34 -12.42
N ALA A 43 28.28 5.97 -12.30
CA ALA A 43 27.24 6.92 -11.95
C ALA A 43 27.55 7.61 -10.61
N PRO A 44 27.26 8.92 -10.49
CA PRO A 44 27.51 9.65 -9.27
C PRO A 44 26.79 9.04 -8.06
N ILE A 45 27.46 8.97 -6.91
CA ILE A 45 26.90 8.45 -5.65
C ILE A 45 25.56 9.13 -5.28
N TRP A 46 25.42 10.43 -5.60
CA TRP A 46 24.19 11.18 -5.33
C TRP A 46 22.98 10.62 -6.09
N LEU A 47 23.18 10.02 -7.27
CA LEU A 47 22.10 9.39 -8.04
C LEU A 47 21.51 8.20 -7.27
N GLY A 48 22.36 7.35 -6.70
CA GLY A 48 21.92 6.25 -5.84
C GLY A 48 21.09 6.73 -4.67
N LYS A 49 21.53 7.80 -3.99
CA LYS A 49 20.77 8.42 -2.89
C LYS A 49 19.40 8.94 -3.34
N VAL A 50 19.34 9.63 -4.48
CA VAL A 50 18.08 10.12 -5.04
C VAL A 50 17.12 8.97 -5.37
N VAL A 51 17.63 7.89 -5.97
CA VAL A 51 16.81 6.70 -6.27
C VAL A 51 16.30 6.05 -4.99
N THR A 52 17.15 5.87 -3.97
CA THR A 52 16.75 5.31 -2.67
C THR A 52 15.65 6.15 -2.02
N VAL A 53 15.84 7.47 -1.93
CA VAL A 53 14.82 8.38 -1.35
C VAL A 53 13.52 8.31 -2.15
N THR A 54 13.61 8.28 -3.48
CA THR A 54 12.43 8.17 -4.35
C THR A 54 11.66 6.87 -4.10
N LEU A 55 12.35 5.73 -4.04
CA LEU A 55 11.76 4.43 -3.75
C LEU A 55 11.12 4.37 -2.36
N MET A 56 11.77 4.98 -1.37
CA MET A 56 11.28 5.06 0.01
C MET A 56 9.98 5.87 0.07
N LEU A 57 9.96 7.08 -0.50
CA LEU A 57 8.75 7.90 -0.56
C LEU A 57 7.63 7.24 -1.37
N LEU A 58 7.96 6.63 -2.50
CA LEU A 58 6.99 5.92 -3.35
C LEU A 58 6.35 4.75 -2.60
N THR A 59 7.16 3.95 -1.89
CA THR A 59 6.68 2.85 -1.06
C THR A 59 5.71 3.33 0.01
N GLU A 60 6.05 4.40 0.74
CA GLU A 60 5.17 4.97 1.77
C GLU A 60 3.84 5.47 1.18
N VAL A 61 3.88 6.16 0.03
CA VAL A 61 2.67 6.60 -0.67
C VAL A 61 1.80 5.41 -1.04
N ILE A 62 2.39 4.33 -1.55
CA ILE A 62 1.67 3.10 -1.89
C ILE A 62 1.01 2.48 -0.66
N LEU A 63 1.72 2.38 0.48
CA LEU A 63 1.18 1.82 1.72
C LEU A 63 0.01 2.64 2.26
N VAL A 64 0.13 3.98 2.26
CA VAL A 64 -0.96 4.88 2.67
C VAL A 64 -2.16 4.73 1.74
N MET A 65 -1.94 4.62 0.43
CA MET A 65 -3.00 4.39 -0.54
C MET A 65 -3.66 3.02 -0.35
N ALA A 66 -2.90 1.97 -0.08
CA ALA A 66 -3.41 0.63 0.21
C ALA A 66 -4.29 0.62 1.46
N TYR A 67 -3.89 1.31 2.53
CA TYR A 67 -4.70 1.46 3.74
C TYR A 67 -6.00 2.23 3.48
N LYS A 68 -5.94 3.34 2.71
CA LYS A 68 -7.14 4.09 2.31
C LYS A 68 -8.08 3.24 1.46
N LEU A 69 -7.54 2.48 0.50
CA LEU A 69 -8.31 1.59 -0.35
C LEU A 69 -8.99 0.48 0.46
N ALA A 70 -8.27 -0.12 1.42
CA ALA A 70 -8.85 -1.08 2.36
C ALA A 70 -10.02 -0.46 3.14
N LYS A 71 -9.88 0.78 3.63
CA LYS A 71 -11.00 1.48 4.29
C LYS A 71 -12.21 1.62 3.38
N TYR A 72 -12.04 2.04 2.13
CA TYR A 72 -13.16 2.15 1.20
C TYR A 72 -13.85 0.82 0.93
N TYR A 73 -13.09 -0.27 0.77
CA TYR A 73 -13.68 -1.60 0.58
C TYR A 73 -14.57 -2.02 1.73
N TYR A 74 -14.16 -1.76 2.98
CA TYR A 74 -14.87 -2.21 4.17
C TYR A 74 -15.82 -1.14 4.78
N GLN A 75 -15.96 0.01 4.13
CA GLN A 75 -16.77 1.11 4.64
C GLN A 75 -18.23 0.69 4.81
N GLY A 76 -18.74 0.87 6.04
CA GLY A 76 -20.11 0.51 6.39
C GLY A 76 -20.40 -0.99 6.39
N ILE A 77 -19.36 -1.83 6.39
CA ILE A 77 -19.44 -3.30 6.49
C ILE A 77 -18.83 -3.77 7.80
N PHE A 78 -17.64 -3.29 8.14
CA PHE A 78 -16.95 -3.60 9.39
C PHE A 78 -16.68 -2.32 10.18
N ASP A 79 -16.78 -2.42 11.50
CA ASP A 79 -16.51 -1.35 12.45
C ASP A 79 -15.32 -1.71 13.35
N GLU A 80 -15.17 -0.99 14.46
CA GLU A 80 -14.09 -1.25 15.42
C GLU A 80 -14.30 -2.48 16.30
N ASN A 81 -15.53 -3.00 16.41
CA ASN A 81 -15.91 -4.16 17.20
C ASN A 81 -15.88 -5.45 16.38
N ALA A 82 -15.87 -5.35 15.04
CA ALA A 82 -15.69 -6.48 14.15
C ALA A 82 -14.32 -7.16 14.33
N PRO A 83 -14.19 -8.46 14.02
CA PRO A 83 -12.93 -9.20 14.16
C PRO A 83 -11.73 -8.51 13.48
N LEU A 84 -10.54 -8.74 14.03
CA LEU A 84 -9.29 -8.20 13.48
C LEU A 84 -9.04 -8.69 12.04
N PHE A 85 -9.36 -9.96 11.76
CA PHE A 85 -9.21 -10.55 10.44
C PHE A 85 -10.57 -10.63 9.74
N VAL A 86 -10.66 -10.01 8.56
CA VAL A 86 -11.88 -9.97 7.75
C VAL A 86 -11.62 -10.54 6.36
N PRO A 87 -12.63 -11.13 5.69
CA PRO A 87 -12.46 -11.64 4.34
C PRO A 87 -11.98 -10.56 3.37
N LYS A 88 -11.11 -10.91 2.42
CA LYS A 88 -10.65 -9.98 1.39
C LYS A 88 -11.81 -9.52 0.49
N ALA A 89 -11.82 -8.23 0.15
CA ALA A 89 -12.75 -7.66 -0.81
C ALA A 89 -12.55 -8.17 -2.25
N ILE A 90 -11.31 -8.52 -2.60
CA ILE A 90 -10.92 -9.05 -3.90
C ILE A 90 -10.01 -10.26 -3.68
N GLY A 91 -10.29 -11.37 -4.36
CA GLY A 91 -9.55 -12.62 -4.25
C GLY A 91 -9.95 -13.48 -3.04
N ILE A 92 -9.10 -14.44 -2.70
CA ILE A 92 -9.34 -15.43 -1.63
C ILE A 92 -8.47 -15.09 -0.41
N GLY A 93 -9.02 -15.31 0.79
CA GLY A 93 -8.29 -15.20 2.07
C GLY A 93 -8.77 -14.06 2.98
N PHE A 94 -7.94 -13.72 3.96
CA PHE A 94 -8.22 -12.70 4.97
C PHE A 94 -7.29 -11.49 4.85
N THR A 95 -7.73 -10.36 5.39
CA THR A 95 -6.92 -9.16 5.59
C THR A 95 -7.17 -8.58 6.98
N ILE A 96 -6.37 -7.60 7.36
CA ILE A 96 -6.52 -6.85 8.62
C ILE A 96 -7.63 -5.80 8.45
N ASN A 97 -8.60 -5.84 9.34
CA ASN A 97 -9.68 -4.86 9.41
C ASN A 97 -9.10 -3.46 9.70
N PRO A 98 -9.22 -2.49 8.76
CA PRO A 98 -8.66 -1.16 8.94
C PRO A 98 -9.47 -0.28 9.92
N TYR A 99 -10.63 -0.75 10.39
CA TYR A 99 -11.46 -0.07 11.38
C TYR A 99 -11.23 -0.59 12.80
N HIS A 100 -10.77 -1.83 12.97
CA HIS A 100 -10.40 -2.40 14.26
C HIS A 100 -9.27 -1.61 14.93
N ARG A 101 -9.35 -1.36 16.24
CA ARG A 101 -8.33 -0.56 16.97
C ARG A 101 -6.92 -1.12 16.81
N LEU A 102 -6.76 -2.43 17.03
CA LEU A 102 -5.49 -3.11 16.79
C LEU A 102 -5.10 -3.13 15.31
N GLY A 103 -6.08 -3.19 14.40
CA GLY A 103 -5.81 -3.18 12.97
C GLY A 103 -5.18 -1.86 12.51
N LYS A 104 -5.61 -0.72 13.06
CA LYS A 104 -4.99 0.59 12.81
C LYS A 104 -3.53 0.62 13.26
N TYR A 105 -3.23 0.07 14.44
CA TYR A 105 -1.86 -0.01 14.95
C TYR A 105 -0.99 -0.94 14.13
N ILE A 106 -1.52 -2.07 13.64
CA ILE A 106 -0.77 -2.96 12.74
C ILE A 106 -0.46 -2.25 11.42
N TRP A 107 -1.43 -1.55 10.81
CA TRP A 107 -1.20 -0.79 9.60
C TRP A 107 -0.15 0.31 9.78
N PHE A 108 -0.25 1.08 10.85
CA PHE A 108 0.74 2.13 11.16
C PHE A 108 2.11 1.53 11.48
N GLY A 109 2.14 0.44 12.26
CA GLY A 109 3.36 -0.29 12.59
C GLY A 109 4.04 -0.88 11.35
N LEU A 110 3.28 -1.36 10.37
CA LEU A 110 3.81 -1.85 9.09
C LEU A 110 4.46 -0.72 8.30
N MET A 111 3.79 0.44 8.18
CA MET A 111 4.37 1.63 7.53
C MET A 111 5.67 2.06 8.23
N LEU A 112 5.63 2.20 9.55
CA LEU A 112 6.81 2.58 10.33
C LEU A 112 7.94 1.55 10.21
N ALA A 113 7.63 0.25 10.27
CA ALA A 113 8.63 -0.80 10.15
C ALA A 113 9.32 -0.78 8.77
N ILE A 114 8.54 -0.64 7.69
CA ILE A 114 9.09 -0.54 6.33
C ILE A 114 9.95 0.70 6.19
N PHE A 115 9.47 1.86 6.65
CA PHE A 115 10.25 3.10 6.67
C PHE A 115 11.60 2.94 7.40
N LEU A 116 11.58 2.37 8.61
CA LEU A 116 12.79 2.14 9.41
C LEU A 116 13.74 1.12 8.76
N MET A 117 13.22 0.11 8.07
CA MET A 117 14.04 -0.85 7.32
C MET A 117 14.74 -0.22 6.11
N MET A 118 14.16 0.82 5.51
CA MET A 118 14.74 1.52 4.36
C MET A 118 15.73 2.61 4.74
N LEU A 119 15.67 3.11 5.98
CA LEU A 119 16.53 4.18 6.51
C LEU A 119 18.04 3.92 6.38
N PRO A 120 18.56 2.70 6.68
CA PRO A 120 19.98 2.39 6.50
C PRO A 120 20.48 2.56 5.06
N ALA A 121 19.61 2.44 4.05
CA ALA A 121 20.01 2.63 2.65
C ALA A 121 20.36 4.09 2.30
N LEU A 122 20.14 5.04 3.22
CA LEU A 122 20.47 6.46 3.07
C LEU A 122 21.90 6.81 3.49
N PHE A 123 22.58 5.93 4.24
CA PHE A 123 23.89 6.15 4.85
C PHE A 123 24.92 5.16 4.29
#